data_AF-A0A4Z0MNI6-F1
#
_entry.id   AF-A0A4Z0MNI6-F1
#
_cell.length_a   1.000
_cell.length_b   1.000
_cell.length_c   1.000
_cell.angle_alpha   90.00
_cell.angle_beta   90.00
_cell.angle_gamma   90.00
#
_symmetry.space_group_name_H-M   'P 1'
#
loop_
_entity.id
_entity.type
_entity.pdbx_description
1 polymer ?
#
loop_
_entity_poly.entity_id
_entity_poly.type
_entity_poly.pdbx_seq_one_letter_code
_entity_poly.pdbx_strand_id
1 'polypeptide(L)'
;MSRPLLGTYLQDATPNPLVFEFQRNASNAHPAYISITRSAWQVLGPSQAVKYIVDRYLIEHPEEEQRVGRGLVLYGVRYTLGFADKE
;
A
#
# COMPACT_ATOMS: atom_id res chain seq x y z
N MET A 1 15.58 19.22 4.45
CA MET A 1 14.48 18.30 4.81
C MET A 1 14.52 17.13 3.84
N SER A 2 14.86 15.93 4.31
CA SER A 2 14.80 14.72 3.47
C SER A 2 13.34 14.42 3.14
N ARG A 3 13.02 14.20 1.85
CA ARG A 3 11.66 13.81 1.45
C ARG A 3 11.32 12.45 2.08
N PRO A 4 10.13 12.27 2.65
CA PRO A 4 9.70 10.96 3.12
C PRO A 4 9.67 9.99 1.94
N LEU A 5 10.38 8.87 2.06
CA LEU A 5 10.45 7.82 1.06
C LEU A 5 9.49 6.68 1.45
N LEU A 6 8.58 6.34 0.53
CA LEU A 6 7.72 5.18 0.61
C LEU A 6 7.56 4.62 -0.80
N GLY A 7 8.10 3.43 -1.03
CA GLY A 7 7.81 2.64 -2.23
C GLY A 7 6.63 1.71 -1.98
N THR A 8 5.80 1.48 -2.99
CA THR A 8 4.72 0.48 -2.91
C THR A 8 4.73 -0.38 -4.17
N TYR A 9 4.74 -1.70 -3.98
CA TYR A 9 4.83 -2.67 -5.07
C TYR A 9 3.82 -3.79 -4.88
N LEU A 10 3.34 -4.37 -5.97
CA LEU A 10 2.54 -5.58 -5.97
C LEU A 10 3.47 -6.73 -6.36
N GLN A 11 3.75 -7.65 -5.44
CA GLN A 11 4.82 -8.65 -5.63
C GLN A 11 4.53 -9.62 -6.79
N ASP A 12 3.31 -10.12 -6.85
CA ASP A 12 2.85 -10.94 -7.96
C ASP A 12 1.34 -10.76 -8.07
N ALA A 13 0.87 -10.28 -9.22
CA ALA A 13 -0.54 -10.04 -9.47
C ALA A 13 -1.29 -11.34 -9.82
N THR A 14 -0.63 -12.51 -9.78
CA THR A 14 -1.15 -13.81 -10.20
C THR A 14 -1.65 -14.68 -9.02
N PRO A 15 -0.89 -14.94 -7.93
CA PRO A 15 -1.36 -15.71 -6.79
C PRO A 15 -2.47 -15.00 -5.98
N ASN A 16 -3.19 -15.79 -5.19
CA ASN A 16 -4.13 -15.32 -4.16
C ASN A 16 -3.51 -15.66 -2.80
N PRO A 17 -3.26 -14.68 -1.92
CA PRO A 17 -3.74 -13.29 -1.93
C PRO A 17 -2.92 -12.31 -2.80
N LEU A 18 -3.51 -11.14 -3.09
CA LEU A 18 -2.76 -9.99 -3.60
C LEU A 18 -1.89 -9.44 -2.47
N VAL A 19 -0.58 -9.28 -2.70
CA VAL A 19 0.39 -8.87 -1.67
C VAL A 19 1.03 -7.53 -2.04
N PHE A 20 0.78 -6.52 -1.20
CA PHE A 20 1.37 -5.20 -1.29
C PHE A 20 2.63 -5.13 -0.42
N GLU A 21 3.76 -4.83 -1.05
CA GLU A 21 5.03 -4.54 -0.40
C GLU A 21 5.19 -3.03 -0.21
N PHE A 22 5.45 -2.60 1.01
CA PHE A 22 5.77 -1.23 1.38
C PHE A 22 7.24 -1.11 1.74
N GLN A 23 8.00 -0.39 0.91
CA GLN A 23 9.42 -0.11 1.12
C GLN A 23 9.56 1.18 1.92
N ARG A 24 9.95 1.04 3.19
CA ARG A 24 9.95 2.13 4.17
C ARG A 24 11.23 2.96 4.16
N ASN A 25 12.29 2.45 3.54
CA ASN A 25 13.60 3.08 3.44
C ASN A 25 14.29 2.71 2.12
N ALA A 26 15.35 3.45 1.77
CA ALA A 26 16.07 3.26 0.51
C ALA A 26 16.86 1.92 0.44
N SER A 27 17.13 1.29 1.59
CA SER A 27 17.85 0.01 1.64
C SER A 27 16.93 -1.21 1.50
N ASN A 28 15.60 -1.01 1.52
CA ASN A 28 14.58 -2.06 1.59
C ASN A 28 14.90 -3.17 2.61
N ALA A 29 15.53 -2.82 3.73
CA ALA A 29 16.00 -3.84 4.68
C ALA A 29 14.85 -4.54 5.42
N HIS A 30 13.72 -3.84 5.57
CA HIS A 30 12.54 -4.29 6.31
C HIS A 30 11.24 -3.85 5.60
N PRO A 31 10.87 -4.49 4.49
CA PRO A 31 9.60 -4.24 3.83
C PRO A 31 8.43 -4.66 4.73
N ALA A 32 7.32 -3.93 4.63
CA ALA A 32 6.06 -4.29 5.24
C ALA A 32 5.13 -4.91 4.20
N TYR A 33 4.38 -5.94 4.58
CA TYR A 33 3.56 -6.72 3.65
C TYR A 33 2.10 -6.72 4.08
N ILE A 34 1.24 -6.14 3.26
CA ILE A 34 -0.21 -6.19 3.48
C ILE A 34 -0.85 -7.03 2.39
N SER A 35 -1.62 -8.05 2.78
CA SER A 35 -2.29 -8.94 1.84
C SER A 35 -3.80 -8.78 1.88
N ILE A 36 -4.44 -8.96 0.72
CA ILE A 36 -5.90 -9.06 0.59
C ILE A 36 -6.24 -10.20 -0.37
N THR A 37 -7.19 -11.05 0.00
CA THR A 37 -7.64 -12.11 -0.91
C THR A 37 -8.37 -11.52 -2.10
N ARG A 38 -8.31 -12.17 -3.26
CA ARG A 38 -9.05 -11.71 -4.45
C ARG A 38 -10.56 -11.66 -4.22
N SER A 39 -11.10 -12.62 -3.47
CA SER A 39 -12.52 -12.63 -3.12
C SER A 39 -12.89 -11.41 -2.27
N ALA A 40 -12.08 -11.06 -1.27
CA ALA A 40 -12.29 -9.85 -0.49
C ALA A 40 -12.16 -8.58 -1.35
N TRP A 41 -11.19 -8.55 -2.26
CA TRP A 41 -11.03 -7.45 -3.23
C TRP A 41 -12.28 -7.26 -4.09
N GLN A 42 -12.84 -8.34 -4.61
CA GLN A 42 -14.05 -8.32 -5.45
C GLN A 42 -15.28 -7.87 -4.66
N VAL A 43 -15.43 -8.31 -3.40
CA VAL A 43 -16.56 -7.94 -2.54
C VAL A 43 -16.49 -6.47 -2.13
N LEU A 44 -15.31 -5.97 -1.76
CA LEU A 44 -15.12 -4.57 -1.36
C LEU A 44 -15.20 -3.60 -2.55
N GLY A 45 -14.73 -4.05 -3.72
CA GLY A 45 -14.50 -3.19 -4.87
C GLY A 45 -13.22 -2.35 -4.73
N PRO A 46 -12.70 -1.78 -5.84
CA PRO A 46 -11.37 -1.18 -5.88
C PRO A 46 -11.15 -0.06 -4.87
N SER A 47 -12.10 0.86 -4.73
CA SER A 47 -11.95 2.02 -3.83
C SER A 47 -11.93 1.64 -2.35
N GLN A 48 -12.74 0.66 -1.93
CA GLN A 48 -12.75 0.20 -0.54
C GLN A 48 -11.58 -0.76 -0.26
N ALA A 49 -11.17 -1.58 -1.23
CA ALA A 49 -9.99 -2.42 -1.11
C ALA A 49 -8.71 -1.58 -0.94
N VAL A 50 -8.57 -0.48 -1.67
CA VAL A 50 -7.47 0.48 -1.46
C VAL A 50 -7.48 1.05 -0.05
N LYS A 51 -8.65 1.49 0.45
CA LYS A 51 -8.78 1.99 1.83
C LYS A 51 -8.40 0.93 2.85
N TYR A 52 -8.87 -0.30 2.67
CA TYR A 52 -8.53 -1.43 3.52
C TYR A 52 -7.01 -1.65 3.60
N ILE A 53 -6.30 -1.64 2.47
CA ILE A 53 -4.84 -1.81 2.45
C ILE A 53 -4.13 -0.68 3.20
N VAL A 54 -4.55 0.57 2.98
CA VAL A 54 -4.00 1.74 3.66
C VAL A 54 -4.25 1.69 5.16
N ASP A 55 -5.49 1.38 5.57
CA ASP A 55 -5.87 1.26 6.98
C ASP A 55 -5.09 0.15 7.66
N ARG A 56 -4.99 -1.02 7.01
CA ARG A 56 -4.25 -2.15 7.55
C ARG A 56 -2.77 -1.83 7.71
N TYR A 57 -2.15 -1.18 6.72
CA TYR A 57 -0.76 -0.72 6.80
C TYR A 57 -0.54 0.23 7.99
N LEU A 58 -1.39 1.22 8.17
CA LEU A 58 -1.25 2.21 9.24
C LEU A 58 -1.59 1.65 10.63
N ILE A 59 -2.45 0.64 10.72
CA ILE A 59 -2.70 -0.09 11.97
C ILE A 59 -1.46 -0.92 12.36
N GLU A 60 -0.81 -1.56 11.39
CA GLU A 60 0.40 -2.37 11.64
C GLU A 60 1.66 -1.51 11.86
N HIS A 61 1.68 -0.30 11.30
CA HIS A 61 2.80 0.64 11.37
C HIS A 61 2.32 2.08 11.68
N PRO A 62 1.83 2.33 12.91
CA PRO A 62 1.26 3.64 13.28
C PRO A 62 2.26 4.80 13.17
N GLU A 63 3.56 4.53 13.31
CA GLU A 63 4.63 5.51 13.12
C GLU A 63 4.69 6.09 11.69
N GLU A 64 4.17 5.34 10.71
CA GLU A 64 4.16 5.74 9.31
C GLU A 64 3.18 6.87 9.03
N GLU A 65 2.11 6.97 9.82
CA GLU A 65 1.18 8.09 9.69
C GLU A 65 1.87 9.43 9.97
N GLN A 66 2.78 9.48 10.95
CA GLN A 66 3.56 10.68 11.25
C GLN A 66 4.72 10.87 10.27
N ARG A 67 5.36 9.78 9.81
CA ARG A 67 6.53 9.84 8.95
C ARG A 67 6.21 10.26 7.52
N VAL A 68 5.20 9.65 6.92
CA VAL A 68 4.86 9.80 5.49
C VAL A 68 3.47 10.37 5.26
N GLY A 69 2.60 10.31 6.26
CA GLY A 69 1.22 10.73 6.13
C GLY A 69 0.37 9.70 5.37
N ARG A 70 -0.89 9.58 5.80
CA ARG A 70 -1.89 8.73 5.14
C ARG A 70 -2.03 9.01 3.64
N GLY A 71 -1.89 10.27 3.23
CA GLY A 71 -1.98 10.69 1.83
C GLY A 71 -0.91 10.04 0.94
N LEU A 72 0.34 9.93 1.41
CA LEU A 72 1.42 9.31 0.63
C LEU A 72 1.24 7.80 0.54
N VAL A 73 0.78 7.15 1.62
CA VAL A 73 0.44 5.72 1.61
C VAL A 73 -0.69 5.45 0.60
N LEU A 74 -1.76 6.25 0.65
CA LEU A 74 -2.87 6.14 -0.29
C LEU A 74 -2.43 6.35 -1.74
N TYR A 75 -1.62 7.38 -1.99
CA TYR A 75 -1.05 7.64 -3.31
C TYR A 75 -0.21 6.46 -3.79
N GLY A 76 0.67 5.91 -2.94
CA GLY A 76 1.52 4.76 -3.27
C GLY A 76 0.69 3.54 -3.68
N VAL A 77 -0.31 3.17 -2.89
CA VAL A 77 -1.20 2.04 -3.20
C VAL A 77 -1.97 2.27 -4.51
N ARG A 78 -2.50 3.48 -4.74
CA ARG A 78 -3.18 3.84 -6.01
C ARG A 78 -2.22 3.78 -7.20
N TYR A 79 -1.00 4.29 -7.03
CA TYR A 79 0.04 4.29 -8.06
C TYR A 79 0.44 2.87 -8.47
N THR A 80 0.67 1.98 -7.50
CA THR A 80 0.97 0.56 -7.75
C THR A 80 -0.11 -0.13 -8.59
N LEU A 81 -1.37 0.28 -8.43
CA LEU A 81 -2.51 -0.29 -9.14
C LEU A 81 -2.79 0.37 -10.51
N GLY A 82 -1.98 1.36 -10.91
CA GLY A 82 -2.20 2.11 -12.15
C GLY A 82 -3.38 3.10 -12.08
N PHE A 83 -3.84 3.46 -10.88
CA PHE A 83 -4.91 4.45 -10.68
C PHE A 83 -4.42 5.90 -10.66
N ALA A 84 -3.11 6.15 -10.76
CA ALA A 84 -2.51 7.47 -10.52
C ALA A 84 -2.74 8.52 -11.63
N ASP A 85 -3.45 8.19 -12.72
CA ASP A 85 -3.62 9.08 -13.88
C ASP A 85 -5.09 9.45 -14.19
N LYS A 86 -6.02 9.26 -13.24
CA LYS A 86 -7.45 9.55 -13.46
C LYS A 86 -8.12 10.25 -12.28
N GLU A 87 -7.62 11.41 -11.86
CA GLU A 87 -8.42 12.48 -11.23
C GLU A 87 -7.84 13.85 -11.61
#